data_AF-A0A7W1I7R6-F1
#
_entry.id   AF-A0A7W1I7R6-F1
#
_cell.length_a   1.000
_cell.length_b   1.000
_cell.length_c   1.000
_cell.angle_alpha   90.00
_cell.angle_beta   90.00
_cell.angle_gamma   90.00
#
_symmetry.space_group_name_H-M   'P 1'
#
loop_
_entity.id
_entity.type
_entity.pdbx_description
1 polymer ?
#
loop_
_entity_poly.entity_id
_entity_poly.type
_entity_poly.pdbx_seq_one_letter_code
_entity_poly.pdbx_strand_id
1 'polypeptide(L)'
;MSKGLGGQQVEGRQAVRELLRARRRRVDEVWLAEGMDDAAILAEISDLARESRVPVRTVPRTRLDGAAHTDAPQGVLARAAPLKD
;
A
#
# COMPACT_ATOMS: atom_id res chain seq x y z
N MET A 1 -18.75 -2.87 19.85
CA MET A 1 -17.77 -3.54 18.97
C MET A 1 -16.56 -2.62 18.90
N SER A 2 -15.42 -3.04 19.43
CA SER A 2 -14.18 -2.29 19.41
C SER A 2 -13.78 -2.06 17.95
N LYS A 3 -14.06 -0.87 17.43
CA LYS A 3 -13.54 -0.40 16.16
C LYS A 3 -12.03 -0.38 16.35
N GLY A 4 -11.32 -1.40 15.86
CA GLY A 4 -9.86 -1.42 15.89
C GLY A 4 -9.34 -0.08 15.38
N LEU A 5 -8.19 0.38 15.87
CA LEU A 5 -7.66 1.75 15.75
C LEU A 5 -7.52 2.30 14.31
N GLY A 6 -7.99 1.59 13.30
CA GLY A 6 -7.87 1.93 11.89
C GLY A 6 -6.54 1.46 11.34
N GLY A 7 -6.06 2.13 10.30
CA GLY A 7 -4.77 1.84 9.70
C GLY A 7 -4.70 0.57 8.86
N GLN A 8 -5.80 -0.18 8.70
CA GLN A 8 -5.83 -1.39 7.87
C GLN A 8 -5.52 -1.15 6.38
N GLN A 9 -5.56 0.12 5.98
CA GLN A 9 -5.20 0.61 4.67
C GLN A 9 -4.20 1.75 4.82
N VAL A 10 -3.14 1.72 4.00
CA VAL A 10 -2.11 2.76 3.90
C VAL A 10 -1.99 3.17 2.44
N GLU A 11 -2.12 4.46 2.15
CA GLU A 11 -2.18 5.00 0.79
C GLU A 11 -1.02 5.95 0.50
N GLY A 12 -0.62 6.02 -0.77
CA GLY A 12 0.45 6.90 -1.23
C GLY A 12 1.83 6.25 -1.20
N ARG A 13 2.71 6.72 -2.08
CA ARG A 13 4.00 6.08 -2.36
C ARG A 13 4.90 6.04 -1.11
N GLN A 14 5.06 7.18 -0.44
CA GLN A 14 5.93 7.31 0.73
C GLN A 14 5.42 6.49 1.92
N ALA A 15 4.12 6.55 2.20
CA ALA A 15 3.55 5.85 3.34
C ALA A 15 3.63 4.32 3.17
N VAL A 16 3.35 3.81 1.96
CA VAL A 16 3.50 2.39 1.64
C VAL A 16 4.97 1.96 1.70
N ARG A 17 5.90 2.78 1.18
CA ARG A 17 7.33 2.52 1.28
C ARG A 17 7.77 2.41 2.74
N GLU A 18 7.44 3.38 3.59
CA GLU A 18 7.82 3.35 5.00
C GLU A 18 7.16 2.19 5.76
N LEU A 19 5.91 1.84 5.44
CA LEU A 19 5.24 0.67 6.01
C LEU A 19 6.02 -0.62 5.72
N LEU A 20 6.40 -0.84 4.45
CA LEU A 20 7.17 -2.02 4.02
C LEU A 20 8.58 -2.01 4.60
N ARG A 21 9.25 -0.86 4.61
CA ARG A 21 10.61 -0.69 5.13
C ARG A 21 10.67 -0.92 6.65
N ALA A 22 9.68 -0.45 7.40
CA ALA A 22 9.65 -0.57 8.85
C ALA A 22 9.45 -2.02 9.33
N ARG A 23 8.77 -2.86 8.54
CA ARG A 23 8.47 -4.28 8.85
C ARG A 23 7.85 -4.51 10.24
N ARG A 24 7.14 -3.51 10.77
CA ARG A 24 6.52 -3.58 12.12
C ARG A 24 5.07 -4.05 12.09
N ARG A 25 4.45 -4.07 10.92
CA ARG A 25 3.08 -4.50 10.69
C ARG A 25 3.05 -5.49 9.54
N ARG A 26 2.24 -6.54 9.68
CA ARG A 26 1.99 -7.49 8.59
C ARG A 26 1.26 -6.76 7.47
N VAL A 27 1.83 -6.78 6.27
CA VAL A 27 1.20 -6.28 5.04
C VAL A 27 0.70 -7.50 4.27
N ASP A 28 -0.57 -7.47 3.88
CA ASP A 28 -1.23 -8.59 3.22
C ASP A 28 -1.10 -8.50 1.69
N GLU A 29 -1.20 -7.29 1.13
CA GLU A 29 -1.00 -7.03 -0.31
C GLU A 29 -0.68 -5.55 -0.56
N VAL A 30 -0.02 -5.29 -1.69
CA VAL A 30 0.23 -3.95 -2.24
C VAL A 30 -0.42 -3.83 -3.62
N TRP A 31 -1.14 -2.75 -3.86
CA TRP A 31 -1.74 -2.42 -5.15
C TRP A 31 -1.01 -1.23 -5.78
N LEU A 32 -0.71 -1.37 -7.07
CA LEU A 32 -0.18 -0.32 -7.94
C LEU A 32 -1.22 -0.03 -9.03
N ALA A 33 -1.48 1.24 -9.31
CA ALA A 33 -2.34 1.61 -10.42
C ALA A 33 -1.65 1.32 -11.76
N GLU A 34 -2.42 0.91 -12.76
CA GLU A 34 -1.98 0.84 -14.15
C GLU A 34 -1.65 2.25 -14.69
N GLY A 35 -0.76 2.30 -15.69
CA GLY A 35 -0.43 3.54 -16.40
C GLY A 35 0.33 4.57 -15.57
N MET A 36 0.96 4.16 -14.47
CA MET A 36 1.86 5.01 -13.72
C MET A 36 3.20 5.12 -14.44
N ASP A 37 3.75 6.34 -14.51
CA ASP A 37 5.11 6.53 -14.99
C ASP A 37 6.10 5.79 -14.09
N ASP A 38 7.07 5.13 -14.71
CA ASP A 38 8.18 4.48 -14.02
C ASP A 38 8.93 5.51 -13.18
N ALA A 39 8.76 5.41 -11.87
CA ALA A 39 9.43 6.25 -10.90
C ALA A 39 10.28 5.36 -9.98
N ALA A 40 11.49 5.81 -9.63
CA ALA A 40 12.41 5.09 -8.75
C ALA A 40 11.75 4.60 -7.45
N ILE A 41 10.80 5.37 -6.92
CA ILE A 41 10.02 5.01 -5.74
C ILE A 41 9.08 3.80 -5.94
N LEU A 42 8.53 3.57 -7.15
CA LEU A 42 7.67 2.42 -7.43
C LEU A 42 8.49 1.14 -7.53
N ALA A 43 9.70 1.23 -8.10
CA ALA A 43 10.66 0.14 -8.10
C ALA A 43 11.06 -0.23 -6.65
N GLU A 44 11.40 0.77 -5.83
CA GLU A 44 11.74 0.57 -4.42
C GLU A 44 10.59 -0.08 -3.63
N ILE A 45 9.34 0.36 -3.83
CA ILE A 45 8.17 -0.26 -3.21
C ILE A 45 8.03 -1.73 -3.63
N SER A 46 8.20 -2.03 -4.92
CA SER A 46 8.10 -3.38 -5.45
C SER A 46 9.18 -4.30 -4.89
N ASP A 47 10.41 -3.80 -4.75
CA ASP A 47 11.52 -4.52 -4.14
C ASP A 47 11.28 -4.80 -2.65
N LEU A 48 10.88 -3.79 -1.87
CA LEU A 48 10.56 -3.95 -0.46
C LEU A 48 9.40 -4.94 -0.22
N ALA A 49 8.38 -4.91 -1.09
CA ALA A 49 7.26 -5.86 -1.04
C ALA A 49 7.75 -7.28 -1.34
N ARG A 50 8.57 -7.47 -2.38
CA ARG A 50 9.16 -8.75 -2.74
C ARG A 50 10.03 -9.33 -1.62
N GLU A 51 10.91 -8.52 -1.03
CA GLU A 51 11.74 -8.94 0.12
C GLU A 51 10.90 -9.38 1.31
N SER A 52 9.74 -8.74 1.50
CA SER A 52 8.80 -9.04 2.58
C SER A 52 7.82 -10.16 2.22
N ARG A 53 7.95 -10.77 1.02
CA ARG A 53 7.03 -11.77 0.46
C ARG A 53 5.57 -11.30 0.41
N VAL A 54 5.37 -10.01 0.19
CA VAL A 54 4.07 -9.38 0.05
C VAL A 54 3.70 -9.38 -1.43
N PRO A 55 2.52 -9.91 -1.81
CA PRO A 55 2.08 -9.89 -3.20
C PRO A 55 1.83 -8.45 -3.67
N VAL A 56 2.38 -8.11 -4.84
CA VAL A 56 2.15 -6.84 -5.54
C VAL A 56 1.19 -7.08 -6.69
N ARG A 57 0.14 -6.25 -6.80
CA ARG A 57 -0.88 -6.35 -7.85
C ARG A 57 -0.98 -5.03 -8.60
N THR A 58 -0.81 -5.09 -9.90
CA THR A 58 -1.16 -3.98 -10.79
C THR A 58 -2.68 -4.05 -11.04
N VAL A 59 -3.39 -2.93 -10.82
CA VAL A 59 -4.84 -2.84 -10.92
C VAL A 59 -5.28 -1.60 -11.69
N PRO A 60 -6.46 -1.58 -12.32
CA PRO A 60 -7.00 -0.38 -12.96
C PRO A 60 -7.07 0.80 -11.98
N ARG A 61 -6.74 2.00 -12.45
CA ARG A 61 -6.75 3.22 -11.63
C ARG A 61 -8.08 3.43 -10.91
N THR A 62 -9.19 3.22 -11.62
CA THR A 62 -10.56 3.33 -11.09
C THR A 62 -10.83 2.38 -9.92
N ARG A 63 -10.25 1.17 -9.94
CA ARG A 63 -10.37 0.20 -8.85
C ARG A 63 -9.59 0.66 -7.61
N LEU A 64 -8.42 1.24 -7.80
CA LEU A 64 -7.61 1.78 -6.71
C LEU A 64 -8.29 3.00 -6.08
N ASP A 65 -8.81 3.90 -6.90
CA ASP A 65 -9.55 5.10 -6.46
C ASP A 65 -10.82 4.75 -5.69
N GLY A 66 -11.59 3.76 -6.18
CA GLY A 66 -12.79 3.29 -5.47
C GLY A 66 -12.51 2.57 -4.16
N ALA A 67 -11.29 2.04 -3.98
CA ALA A 67 -10.86 1.41 -2.73
C ALA A 67 -10.25 2.42 -1.74
N ALA A 68 -9.77 3.56 -2.22
CA ALA A 68 -9.12 4.57 -1.40
C ALA A 68 -10.09 5.29 -0.48
N HIS A 69 -9.58 5.65 0.69
CA HIS A 69 -10.27 6.49 1.66
C HIS A 69 -9.86 7.96 1.55
N THR A 70 -8.91 8.27 0.65
CA THR A 70 -8.45 9.64 0.35
C THR A 70 -8.74 10.00 -1.10
N ASP A 71 -8.82 11.30 -1.38
CA ASP A 71 -9.15 11.82 -2.72
C ASP A 71 -8.04 11.56 -3.76
N ALA A 72 -6.83 11.20 -3.34
CA ALA A 72 -5.70 10.99 -4.23
C ALA A 72 -4.69 9.97 -3.67
N PRO A 73 -5.03 8.66 -3.69
CA PRO A 73 -4.01 7.64 -3.53
C PRO A 73 -3.09 7.81 -4.74
N GLN A 74 -1.80 8.10 -4.55
CA GLN A 74 -0.87 8.46 -5.63
C GLN A 74 -0.46 7.26 -6.51
N GLY A 75 -1.46 6.45 -6.88
CA GLY A 75 -1.39 5.16 -7.56
C GLY A 75 -0.94 3.99 -6.69
N VAL A 76 -0.85 4.15 -5.36
CA VAL A 76 -0.33 3.09 -4.47
C VAL A 76 -1.21 2.95 -3.23
N LEU A 77 -1.52 1.71 -2.87
CA LEU A 77 -2.28 1.33 -1.68
C LEU A 77 -1.71 0.03 -1.11
N ALA A 78 -1.65 -0.09 0.21
CA ALA A 78 -1.33 -1.34 0.90
C ALA A 78 -2.41 -1.69 1.91
N ARG A 79 -2.76 -2.98 1.99
CA ARG A 79 -3.59 -3.54 3.06
C ARG A 79 -2.69 -4.17 4.12
N ALA A 80 -2.96 -3.88 5.38
CA ALA A 80 -2.12 -4.35 6.47
C ALA A 80 -2.93 -4.60 7.75
N ALA A 81 -2.36 -5.39 8.65
CA ALA A 81 -2.92 -5.62 9.98
C ALA A 81 -3.15 -4.27 10.72
N PRO A 82 -4.19 -4.15 11.57
CA PRO A 82 -4.47 -2.91 12.29
C PRO A 82 -3.28 -2.45 13.14
N LEU A 83 -3.26 -1.16 13.46
CA LEU A 83 -2.32 -0.64 14.47
C LEU A 83 -2.58 -1.37 15.80
N LYS A 84 -1.50 -1.79 16.45
CA LYS A 84 -1.55 -2.33 17.82
C LYS A 84 -1.55 -1.16 18.79
N ASP A 85 -2.33 -1.28 19.86
CA ASP A 85 -2.34 -0.34 21.00
C ASP A 85 -0.93 -0.18 21.62
#